data_AF-A0A7W0Q477-F1
#
_entry.id   AF-A0A7W0Q477-F1
#
_cell.length_a   1.000
_cell.length_b   1.000
_cell.length_c   1.000
_cell.angle_alpha   90.00
_cell.angle_beta   90.00
_cell.angle_gamma   90.00
#
_symmetry.space_group_name_H-M   'P 1'
#
loop_
_entity.id
_entity.type
_entity.pdbx_description
1 polymer ?
#
loop_
_entity_poly.entity_id
_entity_poly.type
_entity_poly.pdbx_seq_one_letter_code
_entity_poly.pdbx_strand_id
1 'polypeptide(L)'
;WRAGGAPVVVVTGGITHGATVAEAVVMAEALRERGVSEVLVEPRARTTADNARFVAGLLRPRGARAVWLVTQPFHGRRAARLFRAAGLEPHVWHIDDSLEYRDRPRAVRWLIREYAAWAALLTSGQRRERDLDR
;
A
#
# COMPACT_ATOMS: atom_id res chain seq x y z
N TRP A 1 -13.25 0.64 -7.27
CA TRP A 1 -13.21 1.72 -8.28
C TRP A 1 -13.97 1.34 -9.55
N ARG A 2 -13.48 0.42 -10.42
CA ARG A 2 -14.19 0.07 -11.68
C ARG A 2 -15.64 -0.41 -11.51
N ALA A 3 -15.93 -1.13 -10.44
CA ALA A 3 -17.28 -1.58 -10.10
C ALA A 3 -18.16 -0.48 -9.46
N GLY A 4 -17.76 0.79 -9.49
CA GLY A 4 -18.52 1.93 -8.94
C GLY A 4 -18.51 2.07 -7.41
N GLY A 5 -18.10 1.05 -6.65
CA GLY A 5 -18.18 1.05 -5.18
C GLY A 5 -17.22 1.97 -4.42
N ALA A 6 -16.34 2.71 -5.11
CA ALA A 6 -15.45 3.69 -4.50
C ALA A 6 -14.99 4.72 -5.57
N PRO A 7 -15.49 5.97 -5.53
CA PRO A 7 -15.14 6.99 -6.53
C PRO A 7 -13.70 7.49 -6.39
N VAL A 8 -13.14 7.41 -5.18
CA VAL A 8 -11.79 7.88 -4.85
C VAL A 8 -10.90 6.71 -4.46
N VAL A 9 -9.67 6.68 -4.96
CA VAL A 9 -8.63 5.75 -4.50
C VAL A 9 -7.61 6.50 -3.65
N VAL A 10 -7.33 6.01 -2.44
CA VAL A 10 -6.29 6.55 -1.57
C VAL A 10 -5.12 5.59 -1.54
N VAL A 11 -3.92 6.10 -1.81
CA VAL A 11 -2.66 5.36 -1.65
C VAL A 11 -1.85 6.00 -0.52
N THR A 12 -1.34 5.17 0.39
CA THR A 12 -0.61 5.58 1.58
C THR A 12 0.65 4.73 1.75
N GLY A 13 1.75 5.37 2.11
CA GLY A 13 3.06 4.72 2.21
C GLY A 13 4.18 5.71 1.95
N GLY A 14 5.10 5.81 2.90
CA GLY A 14 6.22 6.73 2.86
C GLY A 14 7.47 6.14 2.24
N ILE A 15 8.60 6.80 2.53
CA ILE A 15 9.92 6.33 2.10
C ILE A 15 10.38 5.23 3.06
N THR A 16 10.67 4.05 2.51
CA THR A 16 11.23 2.92 3.25
C THR A 16 12.57 2.50 2.62
N HIS A 17 13.49 2.00 3.46
CA HIS A 17 14.69 1.26 3.05
C HIS A 17 15.57 1.87 1.94
N GLY A 18 15.87 3.17 2.03
CA GLY A 18 16.80 3.84 1.10
C GLY A 18 16.20 4.23 -0.25
N ALA A 19 14.89 4.06 -0.45
CA ALA A 19 14.21 4.61 -1.61
C ALA A 19 14.30 6.15 -1.62
N THR A 20 14.34 6.74 -2.82
CA THR A 20 14.29 8.21 -3.01
C THR A 20 12.86 8.72 -3.16
N VAL A 21 11.92 7.83 -3.47
CA VAL A 21 10.51 8.14 -3.73
C VAL A 21 9.63 7.33 -2.77
N ALA A 22 8.57 7.96 -2.26
CA ALA A 22 7.61 7.31 -1.37
C ALA A 22 6.78 6.27 -2.12
N GLU A 23 6.47 5.14 -1.46
CA GLU A 23 5.69 4.05 -2.06
C GLU A 23 4.33 4.54 -2.60
N ALA A 24 3.66 5.45 -1.89
CA ALA A 24 2.39 6.03 -2.32
C ALA A 24 2.48 6.80 -3.64
N VAL A 25 3.61 7.44 -3.94
CA VAL A 25 3.81 8.19 -5.19
C VAL A 25 3.89 7.22 -6.36
N VAL A 26 4.69 6.17 -6.24
CA VAL A 26 4.83 5.12 -7.27
C VAL A 26 3.48 4.43 -7.52
N MET A 27 2.75 4.11 -6.45
CA MET A 27 1.40 3.53 -6.58
C MET A 27 0.43 4.49 -7.29
N ALA A 28 0.51 5.78 -7.03
CA ALA A 28 -0.37 6.77 -7.65
C ALA A 28 -0.12 6.89 -9.15
N GLU A 29 1.14 6.93 -9.59
CA GLU A 29 1.53 6.94 -11.00
C GLU A 29 0.97 5.70 -11.72
N ALA A 30 1.22 4.52 -11.17
CA ALA A 30 0.72 3.26 -11.72
C ALA A 30 -0.81 3.20 -11.85
N LEU A 31 -1.55 3.81 -10.92
CA LEU A 31 -3.01 3.89 -10.96
C LEU A 31 -3.50 4.89 -12.02
N ARG A 32 -2.84 6.04 -12.14
CA ARG A 32 -3.17 7.07 -13.14
C ARG A 32 -2.94 6.56 -14.55
N GLU A 33 -1.84 5.86 -14.81
CA GLU A 33 -1.58 5.19 -16.09
C GLU A 33 -2.67 4.17 -16.47
N ARG A 34 -3.31 3.56 -15.47
CA ARG A 34 -4.41 2.61 -15.64
C ARG A 34 -5.79 3.29 -15.73
N GLY A 35 -5.84 4.62 -15.83
CA GLY A 35 -7.04 5.41 -16.03
C GLY A 35 -7.83 5.71 -14.76
N VAL A 36 -7.25 5.55 -13.56
CA VAL A 36 -7.90 5.97 -12.32
C VAL A 36 -7.81 7.50 -12.21
N SER A 37 -8.96 8.16 -12.32
CA SER A 37 -9.04 9.62 -12.39
C SER A 37 -8.81 10.32 -11.04
N GLU A 38 -9.32 9.76 -9.95
CA GLU A 38 -9.24 10.38 -8.62
C GLU A 38 -8.38 9.56 -7.65
N VAL A 39 -7.08 9.89 -7.63
CA VAL A 39 -6.09 9.27 -6.74
C VAL A 39 -5.56 10.29 -5.73
N LEU A 40 -5.84 10.05 -4.45
CA LEU A 40 -5.27 10.81 -3.35
C LEU A 40 -4.01 10.11 -2.83
N VAL A 41 -2.96 10.90 -2.59
CA VAL A 41 -1.63 10.39 -2.23
C VAL A 41 -1.26 10.84 -0.83
N GLU A 42 -0.87 9.88 0.01
CA GLU A 42 -0.37 10.09 1.36
C GLU A 42 1.07 9.51 1.47
N PRO A 43 2.12 10.34 1.38
CA PRO A 43 3.49 9.85 1.20
C PRO A 43 4.32 9.81 2.50
N ARG A 44 3.70 9.87 3.67
CA ARG A 44 4.44 10.03 4.95
C ARG A 44 4.37 8.81 5.85
N ALA A 45 3.39 7.94 5.68
CA ALA A 45 3.19 6.85 6.62
C ALA A 45 4.34 5.83 6.63
N ARG A 46 4.80 5.44 7.82
CA ARG A 46 5.87 4.44 7.98
C ARG A 46 5.38 3.17 8.69
N THR A 47 4.16 3.22 9.22
CA THR A 47 3.52 2.11 9.92
C THR A 47 2.06 2.01 9.55
N THR A 48 1.44 0.84 9.75
CA THR A 48 0.00 0.67 9.53
C THR A 48 -0.86 1.64 10.38
N ALA A 49 -0.35 2.08 11.55
CA ALA A 49 -1.03 3.07 12.38
C ALA A 49 -0.94 4.48 11.79
N ASP A 50 0.18 4.82 11.18
CA ASP A 50 0.34 6.09 10.45
C ASP A 50 -0.58 6.12 9.23
N ASN A 51 -0.65 5.01 8.47
CA ASN A 51 -1.59 4.88 7.35
C ASN A 51 -3.01 5.25 7.79
N ALA A 52 -3.49 4.64 8.89
CA ALA A 52 -4.82 4.90 9.43
C ALA A 52 -5.04 6.38 9.80
N ARG A 53 -4.09 6.99 10.50
CA ARG A 53 -4.20 8.39 10.97
C ARG A 53 -4.14 9.39 9.82
N PHE A 54 -3.19 9.22 8.90
CA PHE A 54 -2.99 10.15 7.81
C PHE A 54 -4.09 10.04 6.75
N VAL A 55 -4.54 8.82 6.44
CA VAL A 55 -5.72 8.62 5.57
C VAL A 55 -6.97 9.22 6.20
N ALA A 56 -7.20 9.03 7.51
CA ALA A 56 -8.33 9.67 8.18
C ALA A 56 -8.27 11.20 8.10
N GLY A 57 -7.08 11.79 8.25
CA GLY A 57 -6.86 13.23 8.06
C GLY A 57 -7.16 13.70 6.63
N LEU A 58 -6.83 12.89 5.63
CA LEU A 58 -7.05 13.21 4.22
C LEU A 58 -8.53 13.12 3.80
N LEU A 59 -9.27 12.20 4.40
CA LEU A 59 -10.68 11.95 4.12
C LEU A 59 -11.63 12.84 4.94
N ARG A 60 -11.23 13.29 6.12
CA ARG A 60 -12.06 14.11 7.02
C ARG A 60 -12.63 15.37 6.34
N PRO A 61 -11.86 16.20 5.60
CA PRO A 61 -12.40 17.38 4.91
C PRO A 61 -13.40 17.04 3.80
N ARG A 62 -13.42 15.79 3.32
CA ARG A 62 -14.33 15.29 2.29
C ARG A 62 -15.61 14.68 2.86
N GLY A 63 -15.75 14.64 4.20
CA GLY A 63 -16.87 13.97 4.87
C GLY A 63 -16.89 12.45 4.71
N ALA A 64 -15.85 11.85 4.14
CA ALA A 64 -15.78 10.41 3.88
C ALA A 64 -15.32 9.64 5.13
N ARG A 65 -16.07 8.61 5.53
CA ARG A 65 -15.75 7.73 6.66
C ARG A 65 -15.72 6.25 6.27
N ALA A 66 -16.65 5.82 5.43
CA ALA A 66 -16.67 4.47 4.88
C ALA A 66 -15.50 4.28 3.90
N VAL A 67 -14.68 3.25 4.14
CA VAL A 67 -13.53 2.94 3.30
C VAL A 67 -13.45 1.46 2.99
N TRP A 68 -13.14 1.13 1.74
CA TRP A 68 -12.72 -0.21 1.37
C TRP A 68 -11.22 -0.35 1.64
N LEU A 69 -10.88 -1.21 2.60
CA LEU A 69 -9.49 -1.50 2.91
C LEU A 69 -9.04 -2.70 2.10
N VAL A 70 -8.24 -2.43 1.06
CA VAL A 70 -7.63 -3.46 0.21
C VAL A 70 -6.26 -3.81 0.77
N THR A 71 -6.15 -4.98 1.41
CA THR A 71 -4.89 -5.46 2.00
C THR A 71 -4.90 -6.99 2.12
N GLN A 72 -3.75 -7.57 2.44
CA GLN A 72 -3.60 -9.01 2.60
C GLN A 72 -4.48 -9.54 3.76
N PRO A 73 -5.02 -10.78 3.65
CA PRO A 73 -5.99 -11.32 4.61
C PRO A 73 -5.51 -11.32 6.06
N PHE A 74 -4.24 -11.67 6.28
CA PHE A 74 -3.66 -11.76 7.62
C PHE A 74 -3.52 -10.39 8.31
N HIS A 75 -3.39 -9.31 7.54
CA HIS A 75 -3.26 -7.95 8.07
C HIS A 75 -4.59 -7.19 8.10
N GLY A 76 -5.60 -7.65 7.37
CA GLY A 76 -6.92 -7.00 7.27
C GLY A 76 -7.58 -6.73 8.61
N ARG A 77 -7.61 -7.71 9.52
CA ARG A 77 -8.22 -7.54 10.86
C ARG A 77 -7.50 -6.50 11.72
N ARG A 78 -6.17 -6.56 11.76
CA ARG A 78 -5.33 -5.61 12.51
C ARG A 78 -5.45 -4.20 11.94
N ALA A 79 -5.37 -4.07 10.63
CA ALA A 79 -5.49 -2.80 9.94
C ALA A 79 -6.90 -2.20 10.11
N ALA A 80 -7.97 -2.99 9.98
CA ALA A 80 -9.33 -2.54 10.24
C ALA A 80 -9.50 -1.98 11.67
N ARG A 81 -8.90 -2.61 12.69
CA ARG A 81 -8.92 -2.09 14.07
C ARG A 81 -8.27 -0.71 14.17
N LEU A 82 -7.12 -0.52 13.50
CA LEU A 82 -6.40 0.76 13.50
C LEU A 82 -7.18 1.85 12.76
N PHE A 83 -7.80 1.52 11.62
CA PHE A 83 -8.63 2.45 10.84
C PHE A 83 -9.89 2.85 11.61
N ARG A 84 -10.55 1.92 12.32
CA ARG A 84 -11.65 2.25 13.25
C ARG A 84 -11.20 3.19 14.36
N ALA A 85 -10.05 2.92 14.97
CA ALA A 85 -9.50 3.78 16.00
C ALA A 85 -9.16 5.20 15.49
N ALA A 86 -8.90 5.35 14.19
CA ALA A 86 -8.69 6.64 13.53
C ALA A 86 -10.00 7.36 13.13
N GLY A 87 -11.16 6.77 13.41
CA GLY A 87 -12.48 7.35 13.11
C GLY A 87 -13.03 7.04 11.72
N LEU A 88 -12.50 6.01 11.05
CA LEU A 88 -13.01 5.50 9.78
C LEU A 88 -13.86 4.23 9.99
N GLU A 89 -14.63 3.87 8.96
CA GLU A 89 -15.50 2.69 8.92
C GLU A 89 -14.96 1.73 7.85
N PRO A 90 -13.98 0.87 8.19
CA PRO A 90 -13.31 0.03 7.21
C PRO A 90 -14.12 -1.24 6.91
N HIS A 91 -14.41 -1.43 5.63
CA HIS A 91 -14.84 -2.69 5.05
C HIS A 91 -13.61 -3.35 4.43
N VAL A 92 -13.19 -4.47 5.00
CA VAL A 92 -12.02 -5.18 4.48
C VAL A 92 -12.45 -5.93 3.23
N TRP A 93 -11.83 -5.60 2.10
CA TRP A 93 -12.01 -6.34 0.86
C TRP A 93 -10.77 -7.20 0.64
N HIS A 94 -10.99 -8.50 0.46
CA HIS A 94 -9.96 -9.44 0.11
C HIS A 94 -10.09 -9.78 -1.37
N ILE A 95 -8.97 -10.01 -2.05
CA ILE A 95 -9.01 -10.51 -3.42
C ILE A 95 -9.31 -12.01 -3.31
N ASP A 96 -10.51 -12.43 -3.76
CA ASP A 96 -10.98 -13.82 -3.69
C ASP A 96 -10.10 -14.81 -4.50
N ASP A 97 -9.22 -14.31 -5.35
CA ASP A 97 -8.34 -15.08 -6.24
C ASP A 97 -6.83 -15.02 -5.86
N SER A 98 -6.50 -14.64 -4.62
CA SER A 98 -5.10 -14.64 -4.19
C SER A 98 -4.59 -16.08 -3.99
N LEU A 99 -3.39 -16.37 -4.53
CA LEU A 99 -2.62 -17.63 -4.38
C LEU A 99 -2.46 -18.13 -2.92
N GLU A 100 -2.83 -17.31 -1.94
CA GLU A 100 -2.68 -17.53 -0.50
C GLU A 100 -3.69 -18.54 0.09
N TYR A 101 -4.80 -18.84 -0.58
CA TYR A 101 -5.83 -19.74 -0.03
C TYR A 101 -5.58 -21.24 -0.28
N ARG A 102 -4.76 -21.61 -1.28
CA ARG A 102 -4.49 -23.03 -1.60
C ARG A 102 -3.41 -23.66 -0.72
N ASP A 103 -2.42 -22.90 -0.25
CA ASP A 103 -1.28 -23.47 0.48
C ASP A 103 -0.58 -22.42 1.38
N ARG A 104 -1.12 -22.25 2.59
CA ARG A 104 -0.69 -21.26 3.60
C ARG A 104 0.84 -21.14 3.82
N PRO A 105 1.62 -22.23 3.98
CA PRO A 105 3.07 -22.12 4.17
C PRO A 105 3.83 -21.68 2.92
N ARG A 106 3.36 -22.05 1.73
CA ARG A 106 3.95 -21.58 0.46
C ARG A 106 3.69 -20.10 0.24
N ALA A 107 2.52 -19.62 0.62
CA ALA A 107 2.17 -18.22 0.43
C ALA A 107 3.02 -17.28 1.31
N VAL A 108 3.25 -17.66 2.57
CA VAL A 108 4.18 -16.95 3.46
C VAL A 108 5.61 -16.99 2.91
N ARG A 109 6.06 -18.15 2.40
CA ARG A 109 7.39 -18.27 1.79
C ARG A 109 7.53 -17.43 0.52
N TRP A 110 6.49 -17.36 -0.30
CA TRP A 110 6.45 -16.56 -1.52
C TRP A 110 6.44 -15.07 -1.20
N LEU A 111 5.70 -14.65 -0.18
CA LEU A 111 5.71 -13.26 0.32
C LEU A 111 7.09 -12.85 0.84
N ILE A 112 7.72 -13.69 1.67
CA ILE A 112 9.09 -13.46 2.16
C ILE A 112 10.06 -13.39 0.97
N ARG A 113 9.90 -14.26 -0.02
CA ARG A 113 10.73 -14.28 -1.23
C ARG A 113 10.53 -13.03 -2.09
N GLU A 114 9.29 -12.58 -2.27
CA GLU A 114 8.96 -11.40 -3.07
C GLU A 114 9.59 -10.16 -2.43
N TYR A 115 9.40 -9.98 -1.12
CA TYR A 115 10.03 -8.88 -0.38
C TYR A 115 11.56 -9.00 -0.33
N ALA A 116 12.12 -10.21 -0.27
CA ALA A 116 13.57 -10.43 -0.38
C ALA A 116 14.10 -10.15 -1.80
N ALA A 117 13.33 -10.44 -2.84
CA ALA A 117 13.68 -10.12 -4.23
C ALA A 117 13.63 -8.61 -4.49
N TRP A 118 12.62 -7.92 -3.95
CA TRP A 118 12.57 -6.45 -3.92
C TRP A 118 13.76 -5.87 -3.14
N ALA A 119 14.11 -6.42 -1.98
CA ALA A 119 15.29 -5.99 -1.21
C ALA A 119 16.60 -6.24 -1.98
N ALA A 120 16.73 -7.39 -2.65
CA ALA A 120 17.90 -7.71 -3.47
C ALA A 120 18.03 -6.75 -4.67
N LEU A 121 16.92 -6.45 -5.36
CA LEU A 121 16.90 -5.50 -6.47
C LEU A 121 17.33 -4.09 -6.02
N LEU A 122 16.85 -3.64 -4.86
CA LEU A 122 17.23 -2.36 -4.28
C LEU A 122 18.71 -2.30 -3.85
N THR A 123 19.31 -3.42 -3.44
CA THR A 123 20.75 -3.50 -3.13
C THR A 123 21.64 -3.65 -4.36
N SER A 124 21.13 -4.20 -5.47
CA SER A 124 21.88 -4.40 -6.71
C SER A 124 22.00 -3.14 -7.58
N GLY A 125 21.12 -2.15 -7.40
CA GLY A 125 21.19 -0.85 -8.09
C GLY A 125 22.34 0.06 -7.63
N GLN A 126 22.89 -0.18 -6.43
CA GLN A 126 23.95 0.65 -5.83
C GLN A 126 25.39 0.28 -6.25
N ARG A 127 25.58 -0.76 -7.08
CA ARG A 127 26.94 -1.19 -7.50
C ARG A 127 27.41 -0.65 -8.85
N ARG A 128 26.55 -0.02 -9.66
CA ARG A 128 26.94 0.47 -11.00
C ARG A 128 27.42 1.93 -11.05
N GLU A 129 27.18 2.72 -10.01
CA GLU A 129 27.61 4.14 -9.97
C GLU A 129 29.01 4.35 -9.36
N ARG A 130 29.67 3.31 -8.85
CA ARG A 130 31.03 3.44 -8.28
C ARG A 130 32.18 3.24 -9.28
N ASP A 131 31.88 2.97 -10.55
CA ASP A 131 32.88 2.70 -11.60
C ASP A 131 32.93 3.78 -12.70
N LEU A 132 32.19 4.90 -12.56
CA LEU A 132 32.23 6.01 -13.53
C LEU A 132 32.96 7.27 -13.03
N ASP A 133 33.49 7.24 -11.80
CA ASP A 133 34.33 8.30 -11.22
C ASP A 133 35.79 7.81 -10.97
N ARG A 134 36.39 7.14 -11.96
CA ARG A 134 37.84 6.88 -11.99
C ARG A 134 38.48 7.36 -13.28
#